data_AF-A0A6C0IWK6-F1
#
_entry.id   AF-A0A6C0IWK6-F1
#
_cell.length_a   1.000
_cell.length_b   1.000
_cell.length_c   1.000
_cell.angle_alpha   90.00
_cell.angle_beta   90.00
_cell.angle_gamma   90.00
#
_symmetry.space_group_name_H-M   'P 1'
#
loop_
_entity.id
_entity.type
_entity.pdbx_description
1 polymer ?
#
loop_
_entity_poly.entity_id
_entity_poly.type
_entity_poly.pdbx_seq_one_letter_code
_entity_poly.pdbx_strand_id
1 'polypeptide(L)'
;MCDIWKKNYSKEISCEGLVLDSGDGEYTVKGTMNSLGNSNIMYWAPNPPTYCSSYSGSGLPYPNPNIAYENTQNRGLVKTSNGKFEFKLRYPNSYYIGLGSVYVKPVCHIKICGDKNSKIHTIELGNGIPFRMLTYQQTPLTVSRDSPNFYKGGFELPVRTQEQVLRDSGYPEENKMPNNFWGLRPPSC
;
A
#
# COMPACT_ATOMS: atom_id res chain seq x y z
N MET A 1 11.25 -17.33 0.41
CA MET A 1 10.55 -17.62 -0.87
C MET A 1 9.48 -16.53 -1.17
N CYS A 2 9.83 -15.24 -1.17
CA CYS A 2 8.84 -14.14 -1.29
C CYS A 2 8.99 -13.23 -2.54
N ASP A 3 10.04 -13.39 -3.34
CA ASP A 3 10.29 -12.51 -4.50
C ASP A 3 10.15 -13.19 -5.87
N ILE A 4 9.73 -14.47 -5.91
CA ILE A 4 9.54 -15.21 -7.18
C ILE A 4 8.44 -14.54 -8.02
N TRP A 5 7.36 -14.07 -7.39
CA TRP A 5 6.28 -13.37 -8.08
C TRP A 5 6.74 -12.01 -8.66
N LYS A 6 7.56 -11.25 -7.92
CA LYS A 6 8.14 -9.98 -8.42
C LYS A 6 8.96 -10.24 -9.66
N LYS A 7 9.80 -11.28 -9.64
CA LYS A 7 10.62 -11.68 -10.78
C LYS A 7 9.77 -12.11 -11.97
N ASN A 8 8.71 -12.90 -11.75
CA ASN A 8 7.83 -13.35 -12.82
C ASN A 8 7.04 -12.19 -13.44
N TYR A 9 6.40 -11.36 -12.61
CA TYR A 9 5.67 -10.18 -13.07
C TYR A 9 6.60 -9.20 -13.81
N SER A 10 7.82 -9.00 -13.31
CA SER A 10 8.80 -8.11 -13.94
C SER A 10 9.34 -8.53 -15.29
N LYS A 11 9.20 -9.82 -15.66
CA LYS A 11 9.55 -10.31 -17.00
C LYS A 11 8.52 -9.88 -18.03
N GLU A 12 7.28 -9.63 -17.61
CA GLU A 12 6.18 -9.19 -18.46
C GLU A 12 6.19 -7.68 -18.67
N ILE A 13 6.84 -6.91 -17.78
CA ILE A 13 6.93 -5.46 -17.89
C ILE A 13 8.16 -5.05 -18.72
N SER A 14 7.93 -4.83 -20.01
CA SER A 14 8.87 -4.22 -20.95
C SER A 14 8.78 -2.68 -20.90
N CYS A 15 9.90 -2.01 -21.16
CA CYS A 15 9.92 -0.57 -21.37
C CYS A 15 9.44 -0.17 -22.79
N GLU A 16 9.15 -1.16 -23.64
CA GLU A 16 8.70 -0.97 -25.01
C GLU A 16 7.20 -0.61 -25.04
N GLY A 17 6.86 0.50 -25.71
CA GLY A 17 5.46 0.91 -25.92
C GLY A 17 4.84 1.79 -24.84
N LEU A 18 5.61 2.27 -23.85
CA LEU A 18 5.12 3.21 -22.83
C LEU A 18 5.41 4.67 -23.24
N VAL A 19 4.41 5.53 -23.06
CA VAL A 19 4.51 6.97 -23.31
C VAL A 19 5.23 7.65 -22.15
N LEU A 20 5.99 8.70 -22.44
CA LEU A 20 6.54 9.59 -21.42
C LEU A 20 5.38 10.28 -20.72
N ASP A 21 5.12 9.88 -19.48
CA ASP A 21 4.01 10.42 -18.71
C ASP A 21 4.49 10.78 -17.30
N SER A 22 4.29 12.05 -16.96
CA SER A 22 4.48 12.56 -15.60
C SER A 22 3.43 12.01 -14.63
N GLY A 23 2.41 11.31 -15.12
CA GLY A 23 1.33 10.69 -14.37
C GLY A 23 0.27 11.72 -13.94
N ASP A 24 -0.96 11.25 -13.76
CA ASP A 24 -2.03 12.00 -13.11
C ASP A 24 -2.17 11.52 -11.67
N GLY A 25 -2.00 12.41 -10.69
CA GLY A 25 -2.12 12.04 -9.29
C GLY A 25 -1.80 13.14 -8.29
N GLU A 26 -2.14 12.86 -7.04
CA GLU A 26 -2.03 13.78 -5.91
C GLU A 26 -0.65 13.71 -5.24
N TYR A 27 0.04 12.57 -5.37
CA TYR A 27 1.31 12.32 -4.70
C TYR A 27 2.47 12.47 -5.67
N THR A 28 3.47 13.25 -5.30
CA THR A 28 4.68 13.44 -6.10
C THR A 28 5.82 12.59 -5.54
N VAL A 29 6.34 11.68 -6.35
CA VAL A 29 7.54 10.90 -6.03
C VAL A 29 8.74 11.57 -6.66
N LYS A 30 9.74 11.89 -5.82
CA LYS A 30 11.00 12.51 -6.23
C LYS A 30 12.16 11.62 -5.80
N GLY A 31 13.17 11.54 -6.64
CA GLY A 31 14.39 10.81 -6.31
C GLY A 31 15.59 11.29 -7.10
N THR A 32 16.76 10.89 -6.63
CA THR A 32 18.04 11.19 -7.25
C THR A 32 18.82 9.91 -7.49
N MET A 33 19.45 9.83 -8.66
CA MET A 33 20.34 8.75 -9.05
C MET A 33 21.76 9.29 -9.16
N ASN A 34 22.72 8.52 -8.66
CA ASN A 34 24.15 8.88 -8.72
C ASN A 34 24.74 8.75 -10.13
N SER A 35 23.99 8.21 -11.09
CA SER A 35 24.43 8.15 -12.49
C SER A 35 24.10 9.47 -13.19
N LEU A 36 25.13 10.14 -13.71
CA LEU A 36 25.04 11.43 -14.43
C LEU A 36 24.33 11.35 -15.80
N GLY A 37 23.78 10.19 -16.18
CA GLY A 37 23.11 9.95 -17.46
C GLY A 37 21.61 10.25 -17.47
N ASN A 38 21.11 10.64 -18.65
CA ASN A 38 19.69 10.66 -18.97
C ASN A 38 19.23 9.22 -19.24
N SER A 39 18.57 8.62 -18.26
CA SER A 39 18.04 7.27 -18.32
C SER A 39 16.52 7.32 -18.27
N ASN A 40 15.89 6.39 -18.96
CA ASN A 40 14.45 6.19 -18.86
C ASN A 40 14.18 5.33 -17.62
N ILE A 41 13.29 5.81 -16.77
CA ILE A 41 12.81 5.12 -15.58
C ILE A 41 11.37 4.72 -15.84
N MET A 42 11.07 3.44 -15.64
CA MET A 42 9.72 2.93 -15.64
C MET A 42 9.24 2.80 -14.20
N TYR A 43 8.03 3.26 -13.93
CA TYR A 43 7.38 3.11 -12.63
C TYR A 43 6.02 2.43 -12.80
N TRP A 44 5.63 1.67 -11.80
CA TRP A 44 4.27 1.14 -11.69
C TRP A 44 3.86 0.97 -10.22
N ALA A 45 2.59 1.19 -9.92
CA ALA A 45 2.01 0.98 -8.60
C ALA A 45 0.60 0.37 -8.75
N PRO A 46 0.06 -0.28 -7.69
CA PRO A 46 -1.32 -0.76 -7.68
C PRO A 46 -2.34 0.35 -7.97
N ASN A 47 -3.54 -0.05 -8.36
CA ASN A 47 -4.68 0.86 -8.45
C ASN A 47 -4.98 1.53 -7.10
N PRO A 48 -5.56 2.74 -7.10
CA PRO A 48 -6.06 3.38 -5.89
C PRO A 48 -7.13 2.55 -5.17
N PRO A 49 -7.39 2.82 -3.88
CA PRO A 49 -8.49 2.18 -3.17
C PRO A 49 -9.85 2.59 -3.74
N THR A 50 -10.76 1.62 -3.85
CA THR A 50 -12.15 1.87 -4.24
C THR A 50 -12.95 2.28 -3.01
N TYR A 51 -13.50 3.50 -3.02
CA TYR A 51 -14.36 3.99 -1.96
C TYR A 51 -15.83 3.79 -2.31
N CYS A 52 -16.49 2.90 -1.58
CA CYS A 52 -17.92 2.60 -1.69
C CYS A 52 -18.69 3.17 -0.49
N SER A 53 -20.01 3.23 -0.59
CA SER A 53 -20.91 3.65 0.50
C SER A 53 -20.93 2.67 1.67
N SER A 54 -20.80 1.37 1.40
CA SER A 54 -20.78 0.34 2.43
C SER A 54 -19.41 0.26 3.12
N TYR A 55 -19.40 0.12 4.45
CA TYR A 55 -18.18 -0.12 5.20
C TYR A 55 -17.41 -1.34 4.68
N SER A 56 -18.08 -2.49 4.53
CA SER A 56 -17.43 -3.76 4.19
C SER A 56 -16.88 -3.81 2.76
N GLY A 57 -17.39 -2.99 1.84
CA GLY A 57 -16.97 -2.98 0.43
C GLY A 57 -16.02 -1.83 0.05
N SER A 58 -15.61 -1.01 1.01
CA SER A 58 -14.84 0.22 0.75
C SER A 58 -13.41 0.10 1.27
N GLY A 59 -12.42 0.44 0.44
CA GLY A 59 -11.01 0.48 0.81
C GLY A 59 -10.36 -0.89 1.07
N LEU A 60 -10.95 -1.97 0.55
CA LEU A 60 -10.41 -3.33 0.71
C LEU A 60 -9.10 -3.51 -0.07
N PRO A 61 -8.09 -4.22 0.47
CA PRO A 61 -6.91 -4.60 -0.28
C PRO A 61 -7.28 -5.50 -1.46
N TYR A 62 -6.52 -5.41 -2.56
CA TYR A 62 -6.72 -6.30 -3.69
C TYR A 62 -6.34 -7.75 -3.35
N PRO A 63 -7.06 -8.75 -3.89
CA PRO A 63 -6.84 -10.16 -3.54
C PRO A 63 -5.52 -10.74 -4.05
N ASN A 64 -4.95 -10.18 -5.11
CA ASN A 64 -3.69 -10.62 -5.71
C ASN A 64 -3.06 -9.50 -6.56
N PRO A 65 -1.78 -9.62 -6.95
CA PRO A 65 -1.10 -8.62 -7.79
C PRO A 65 -1.76 -8.44 -9.17
N ASN A 66 -2.26 -9.52 -9.78
CA ASN A 66 -2.83 -9.45 -11.12
C ASN A 66 -3.99 -8.46 -11.16
N ILE A 67 -4.91 -8.53 -10.19
CA ILE A 67 -6.02 -7.58 -10.06
C ILE A 67 -5.52 -6.20 -9.60
N ALA A 68 -4.55 -6.15 -8.69
CA ALA A 68 -4.02 -4.89 -8.17
C ALA A 68 -3.41 -4.00 -9.26
N TYR A 69 -2.73 -4.61 -10.23
CA TYR A 69 -2.06 -3.90 -11.32
C TYR A 69 -2.85 -3.90 -12.64
N GLU A 70 -3.98 -4.59 -12.70
CA GLU A 70 -4.83 -4.64 -13.89
C GLU A 70 -5.27 -3.23 -14.30
N ASN A 71 -4.91 -2.81 -15.51
CA ASN A 71 -5.23 -1.50 -16.08
C ASN A 71 -4.92 -0.32 -15.13
N THR A 72 -3.87 -0.46 -14.30
CA THR A 72 -3.50 0.61 -13.38
C THR A 72 -3.15 1.89 -14.12
N GLN A 73 -3.70 3.01 -13.64
CA GLN A 73 -3.33 4.36 -14.10
C GLN A 73 -1.98 4.79 -13.54
N ASN A 74 -1.54 4.16 -12.44
CA ASN A 74 -0.26 4.44 -11.80
C ASN A 74 0.89 3.70 -12.51
N ARG A 75 1.04 3.86 -13.83
CA ARG A 75 2.14 3.29 -14.61
C ARG A 75 2.62 4.29 -15.65
N GLY A 76 3.92 4.38 -15.85
CA GLY A 76 4.47 5.30 -16.85
C GLY A 76 5.98 5.23 -16.98
N LEU A 77 6.50 6.07 -17.88
CA LEU A 77 7.92 6.20 -18.14
C LEU A 77 8.34 7.66 -17.97
N VAL A 78 9.42 7.89 -17.21
CA VAL A 78 9.94 9.22 -16.87
C VAL A 78 11.41 9.27 -17.23
N LYS A 79 11.85 10.38 -17.82
CA LYS A 79 13.26 10.65 -18.10
C LYS A 79 13.92 11.30 -16.90
N THR A 80 15.12 10.85 -16.54
CA THR A 80 15.95 11.61 -15.60
C THR A 80 16.50 12.87 -16.27
N SER A 81 16.51 13.96 -15.53
CA SER A 81 17.21 15.20 -15.89
C SER A 81 18.29 15.46 -14.83
N ASN A 82 19.56 15.42 -15.21
CA ASN A 82 20.70 15.55 -14.28
C ASN A 82 20.64 14.56 -13.11
N GLY A 83 20.27 13.30 -13.38
CA GLY A 83 20.10 12.26 -12.36
C GLY A 83 18.87 12.42 -11.46
N LYS A 84 18.04 13.46 -11.63
CA LYS A 84 16.80 13.64 -10.87
C LYS A 84 15.60 13.14 -11.66
N PHE A 85 14.64 12.54 -10.96
CA PHE A 85 13.35 12.18 -11.54
C PHE A 85 12.21 12.63 -10.64
N GLU A 86 11.08 12.94 -11.28
CA GLU A 86 9.86 13.36 -10.62
C GLU A 86 8.66 12.84 -11.42
N PHE A 87 7.70 12.23 -10.73
CA PHE A 87 6.42 11.82 -11.31
C PHE A 87 5.31 11.87 -10.25
N LYS A 88 4.08 11.92 -10.73
CA LYS A 88 2.87 11.94 -9.91
C LYS A 88 2.19 10.57 -9.94
N LEU A 89 1.55 10.21 -8.84
CA LEU A 89 0.78 8.99 -8.69
C LEU A 89 -0.45 9.23 -7.80
N ARG A 90 -1.48 8.43 -8.02
CA ARG A 90 -2.61 8.32 -7.10
C ARG A 90 -2.27 7.32 -6.01
N TYR A 91 -2.60 7.61 -4.74
CA TYR A 91 -2.20 6.75 -3.63
C TYR A 91 -2.62 5.30 -3.89
N PRO A 92 -1.67 4.35 -3.99
CA PRO A 92 -2.01 2.98 -4.34
C PRO A 92 -2.63 2.27 -3.15
N ASN A 93 -3.47 1.29 -3.42
CA ASN A 93 -4.01 0.44 -2.37
C ASN A 93 -3.02 -0.70 -2.02
N SER A 94 -3.28 -1.35 -0.89
CA SER A 94 -2.61 -2.60 -0.52
C SER A 94 -3.19 -3.80 -1.28
N TYR A 95 -2.45 -4.91 -1.26
CA TYR A 95 -2.88 -6.15 -1.88
C TYR A 95 -2.28 -7.36 -1.19
N TYR A 96 -2.81 -8.54 -1.49
CA TYR A 96 -2.31 -9.80 -0.96
C TYR A 96 -1.42 -10.56 -1.95
N ILE A 97 -0.48 -11.34 -1.42
CA ILE A 97 0.29 -12.34 -2.16
C ILE A 97 0.26 -13.68 -1.41
N GLY A 98 0.79 -14.74 -2.03
CA GLY A 98 0.85 -16.06 -1.40
C GLY A 98 -0.54 -16.62 -1.08
N LEU A 99 -1.46 -16.54 -2.04
CA LEU A 99 -2.85 -17.02 -1.89
C LEU A 99 -3.64 -16.33 -0.75
N GLY A 100 -3.40 -15.04 -0.52
CA GLY A 100 -4.12 -14.28 0.52
C GLY A 100 -3.42 -14.25 1.88
N SER A 101 -2.29 -14.95 2.05
CA SER A 101 -1.62 -15.08 3.36
C SER A 101 -0.71 -13.92 3.72
N VAL A 102 -0.18 -13.20 2.73
CA VAL A 102 0.81 -12.13 2.95
C VAL A 102 0.25 -10.80 2.49
N TYR A 103 0.12 -9.87 3.42
CA TYR A 103 -0.31 -8.51 3.16
C TYR A 103 0.86 -7.65 2.65
N VAL A 104 0.67 -6.98 1.52
CA VAL A 104 1.62 -6.01 0.96
C VAL A 104 1.03 -4.62 1.10
N LYS A 105 1.80 -3.73 1.76
CA LYS A 105 1.45 -2.32 1.94
C LYS A 105 1.38 -1.57 0.59
N PRO A 106 0.82 -0.35 0.55
CA PRO A 106 0.94 0.56 -0.58
C PRO A 106 2.40 0.75 -1.02
N VAL A 107 2.72 0.26 -2.22
CA VAL A 107 4.07 0.27 -2.78
C VAL A 107 4.08 0.85 -4.19
N CYS A 108 5.21 1.45 -4.56
CA CYS A 108 5.54 1.83 -5.92
C CYS A 108 6.83 1.12 -6.34
N HIS A 109 6.82 0.52 -7.52
CA HIS A 109 7.97 -0.15 -8.09
C HIS A 109 8.62 0.71 -9.16
N ILE A 110 9.94 0.70 -9.19
CA ILE A 110 10.76 1.47 -10.12
C ILE A 110 11.81 0.56 -10.74
N LYS A 111 11.99 0.68 -12.06
CA LYS A 111 13.00 -0.04 -12.84
C LYS A 111 13.67 0.91 -13.83
N ILE A 112 14.98 0.82 -13.97
CA ILE A 112 15.74 1.59 -14.96
C ILE A 112 15.71 0.83 -16.29
N CYS A 113 15.29 1.49 -17.36
CA CYS A 113 15.26 0.95 -18.70
C CYS A 113 16.66 1.02 -19.34
N GLY A 114 17.07 -0.05 -20.03
CA GLY A 114 18.34 -0.12 -20.74
C GLY A 114 19.32 -1.15 -20.18
N ASP A 115 19.11 -1.63 -18.96
CA ASP A 115 19.98 -2.62 -18.33
C ASP A 115 19.25 -3.97 -18.15
N LYS A 116 19.80 -5.04 -18.74
CA LYS A 116 19.20 -6.40 -18.71
C LYS A 116 19.16 -7.00 -17.30
N ASN A 117 19.99 -6.47 -16.39
CA ASN A 117 20.06 -6.87 -14.97
C ASN A 117 19.50 -5.81 -14.01
N SER A 118 18.71 -4.86 -14.50
CA SER A 118 18.10 -3.81 -13.66
C SER A 118 17.28 -4.41 -12.52
N LYS A 119 17.75 -4.23 -11.28
CA LYS A 119 17.01 -4.59 -10.07
C LYS A 119 15.80 -3.67 -9.92
N ILE A 120 14.67 -4.25 -9.55
CA ILE A 120 13.47 -3.48 -9.22
C ILE A 120 13.67 -2.87 -7.83
N HIS A 121 13.59 -1.55 -7.75
CA HIS A 121 13.50 -0.87 -6.48
C HIS A 121 12.03 -0.73 -6.08
N THR A 122 11.71 -1.01 -4.83
CA THR A 122 10.35 -0.88 -4.30
C THR A 122 10.35 0.18 -3.22
N ILE A 123 9.52 1.20 -3.39
CA ILE A 123 9.31 2.28 -2.45
C ILE A 123 8.03 1.99 -1.70
N GLU A 124 8.10 1.93 -0.38
CA GLU A 124 6.91 1.89 0.48
C GLU A 124 6.38 3.31 0.65
N LEU A 125 5.14 3.56 0.22
CA LEU A 125 4.54 4.90 0.24
C LEU A 125 3.79 5.19 1.55
N GLY A 126 3.48 4.16 2.33
CA GLY A 126 2.85 4.30 3.64
C GLY A 126 2.06 3.07 4.05
N ASN A 127 0.97 3.30 4.77
CA ASN A 127 0.12 2.27 5.33
C ASN A 127 -1.19 2.17 4.52
N GLY A 128 -1.68 0.94 4.36
CA GLY A 128 -3.02 0.76 3.80
C GLY A 128 -4.12 1.12 4.80
N ILE A 129 -5.35 1.13 4.33
CA ILE A 129 -6.51 1.59 5.11
C ILE A 129 -6.70 0.68 6.34
N PRO A 130 -6.78 1.23 7.56
CA PRO A 130 -6.97 0.48 8.80
C PRO A 130 -8.22 -0.39 8.80
N PHE A 131 -8.14 -1.53 9.49
CA PHE A 131 -9.25 -2.50 9.67
C PHE A 131 -9.82 -3.12 8.39
N ARG A 132 -9.04 -3.14 7.30
CA ARG A 132 -9.44 -3.73 6.00
C ARG A 132 -8.80 -5.08 5.69
N MET A 133 -7.99 -5.60 6.61
CA MET A 133 -7.25 -6.83 6.39
C MET A 133 -8.17 -8.06 6.52
N LEU A 134 -7.97 -9.06 5.64
CA LEU A 134 -8.60 -10.38 5.71
C LEU A 134 -8.18 -11.17 6.96
N THR A 135 -6.93 -10.97 7.39
CA THR A 135 -6.35 -11.65 8.55
C THR A 135 -6.12 -10.68 9.69
N TYR A 136 -5.91 -11.23 10.89
CA TYR A 136 -5.42 -10.45 12.02
C TYR A 136 -4.09 -9.79 11.67
N GLN A 137 -3.88 -8.62 12.25
CA GLN A 137 -2.66 -7.87 12.06
C GLN A 137 -1.49 -8.63 12.71
N GLN A 138 -0.33 -8.59 12.06
CA GLN A 138 0.86 -9.31 12.51
C GLN A 138 1.83 -8.37 13.23
N THR A 139 2.49 -8.89 14.27
CA THR A 139 3.61 -8.26 14.99
C THR A 139 4.73 -7.87 14.00
N PRO A 140 5.44 -6.74 14.17
CA PRO A 140 5.52 -5.88 15.35
C PRO A 140 4.65 -4.62 15.31
N LEU A 141 3.86 -4.42 14.26
CA LEU A 141 3.16 -3.15 14.04
C LEU A 141 1.93 -2.99 14.94
N THR A 142 1.37 -4.09 15.46
CA THR A 142 0.19 -4.13 16.33
C THR A 142 0.22 -5.39 17.21
N VAL A 143 -0.67 -5.46 18.21
CA VAL A 143 -0.91 -6.68 18.99
C VAL A 143 -1.47 -7.78 18.06
N SER A 144 -0.64 -8.77 17.73
CA SER A 144 -1.10 -9.96 17.03
C SER A 144 -2.06 -10.76 17.91
N ARG A 145 -3.03 -11.45 17.30
CA ARG A 145 -3.88 -12.40 18.01
C ARG A 145 -3.04 -13.61 18.42
N ASP A 146 -2.49 -13.56 19.63
CA ASP A 146 -1.65 -14.62 20.23
C ASP A 146 -2.47 -15.61 21.09
N SER A 147 -3.66 -15.20 21.53
CA SER A 147 -4.50 -15.94 22.46
C SER A 147 -6.00 -15.60 22.31
N PRO A 148 -6.90 -16.40 22.90
CA PRO A 148 -8.32 -16.05 23.00
C PRO A 148 -8.59 -14.76 23.81
N ASN A 149 -7.62 -14.33 24.63
CA ASN A 149 -7.69 -13.08 25.41
C ASN A 149 -7.48 -11.82 24.56
N PHE A 150 -7.49 -11.93 23.23
CA PHE A 150 -7.35 -10.80 22.31
C PHE A 150 -8.36 -9.65 22.52
N TYR A 151 -9.55 -9.96 23.05
CA TYR A 151 -10.58 -8.97 23.39
C TYR A 151 -10.48 -8.43 24.83
N LYS A 152 -9.45 -8.84 25.58
CA LYS A 152 -9.23 -8.37 26.96
C LYS A 152 -8.77 -6.91 26.96
N GLY A 153 -9.10 -6.17 28.03
CA GLY A 153 -8.79 -4.74 28.19
C GLY A 153 -10.00 -3.80 28.05
N GLY A 154 -11.14 -4.32 27.61
CA GLY A 154 -12.38 -3.53 27.55
C GLY A 154 -12.87 -3.02 28.90
N PHE A 155 -12.62 -3.77 29.98
CA PHE A 155 -12.91 -3.37 31.37
C PHE A 155 -11.94 -2.32 31.94
N GLU A 156 -10.84 -2.04 31.24
CA GLU A 156 -9.83 -1.04 31.63
C GLU A 156 -10.12 0.33 30.97
N LEU A 157 -11.14 0.41 30.10
CA LEU A 157 -11.55 1.64 29.46
C LEU A 157 -12.25 2.58 30.47
N PRO A 158 -12.02 3.90 30.39
CA PRO A 158 -12.69 4.85 31.25
C PRO A 158 -14.20 4.86 31.00
N VAL A 159 -14.96 5.27 32.03
CA VAL A 159 -16.38 5.62 31.87
C VAL A 159 -16.48 6.80 30.92
N ARG A 160 -17.30 6.68 29.88
CA ARG A 160 -17.41 7.64 28.78
C ARG A 160 -18.86 7.99 28.49
N THR A 161 -19.07 9.19 27.94
CA THR A 161 -20.38 9.59 27.42
C THR A 161 -20.68 8.87 26.10
N GLN A 162 -21.95 8.82 25.69
CA GLN A 162 -22.36 8.26 24.41
C GLN A 162 -21.63 8.94 23.23
N GLU A 163 -21.42 10.26 23.30
CA GLU A 163 -20.68 11.00 22.28
C GLU A 163 -19.20 10.58 22.22
N GLN A 164 -18.54 10.49 23.39
CA GLN A 164 -17.14 10.05 23.46
C GLN A 164 -16.97 8.65 22.87
N VAL A 165 -17.89 7.73 23.18
CA VAL A 165 -17.86 6.38 22.59
C VAL A 165 -17.98 6.43 21.07
N LEU A 166 -18.85 7.28 20.52
CA LEU A 166 -19.00 7.42 19.06
C LEU A 166 -17.74 8.00 18.41
N ARG A 167 -17.13 9.03 19.01
CA ARG A 167 -15.88 9.64 18.52
C ARG A 167 -14.71 8.67 18.59
N ASP A 168 -14.56 8.00 19.73
CA ASP A 168 -13.52 6.99 19.97
C ASP A 168 -13.67 5.75 19.07
N SER A 169 -14.91 5.47 18.64
CA SER A 169 -15.20 4.38 17.71
C SER A 169 -15.05 4.76 16.24
N GLY A 170 -14.77 6.03 15.96
CA GLY A 170 -14.50 6.53 14.62
C GLY A 170 -13.37 5.76 13.92
N TYR A 171 -13.34 5.86 12.59
CA TYR A 171 -12.16 5.46 11.84
C TYR A 171 -11.09 6.52 11.97
N PRO A 172 -9.80 6.14 12.03
CA PRO A 172 -8.73 7.10 12.11
C PRO A 172 -8.71 7.94 10.83
N GLU A 173 -8.49 9.25 10.99
CA GLU A 173 -8.36 10.18 9.87
C GLU A 173 -7.08 9.90 9.06
N GLU A 174 -6.04 9.43 9.75
CA GLU A 174 -4.83 8.93 9.14
C GLU A 174 -4.91 7.40 8.94
N ASN A 175 -4.27 6.88 7.89
CA ASN A 175 -4.14 5.44 7.67
C ASN A 175 -3.15 4.78 8.65
N LYS A 176 -3.30 5.04 9.95
CA LYS A 176 -2.47 4.48 11.01
C LYS A 176 -3.29 3.50 11.82
N MET A 177 -2.79 2.26 11.89
CA MET A 177 -3.39 1.26 12.75
C MET A 177 -3.06 1.58 14.22
N PRO A 178 -4.03 1.51 15.16
CA PRO A 178 -3.73 1.65 16.58
C PRO A 178 -2.92 0.45 17.10
N ASN A 179 -2.15 0.68 18.17
CA ASN A 179 -1.28 -0.34 18.76
C ASN A 179 -2.07 -1.52 19.33
N ASN A 180 -3.19 -1.25 19.99
CA ASN A 180 -4.18 -2.25 20.38
C ASN A 180 -5.24 -2.38 19.27
N PHE A 181 -5.71 -3.60 19.00
CA PHE A 181 -6.59 -3.86 17.86
C PHE A 181 -7.88 -3.02 17.87
N TRP A 182 -8.34 -2.60 19.05
CA TRP A 182 -9.58 -1.83 19.22
C TRP A 182 -9.37 -0.32 19.40
N GLY A 183 -8.16 0.17 19.68
CA GLY A 183 -8.00 1.56 20.10
C GLY A 183 -8.77 1.84 21.39
N LEU A 184 -9.65 2.84 21.35
CA LEU A 184 -10.61 3.15 22.41
C LEU A 184 -12.00 2.54 22.14
N ARG A 185 -12.18 1.72 21.10
CA ARG A 185 -13.48 1.11 20.80
C ARG A 185 -13.94 0.25 21.99
N PRO A 186 -15.21 0.39 22.41
CA PRO A 186 -15.75 -0.49 23.44
C PRO A 186 -15.64 -1.95 22.97
N PRO A 187 -15.37 -2.90 23.88
CA PRO A 187 -15.52 -4.31 23.55
C PRO A 187 -16.97 -4.53 23.11
N SER A 188 -17.17 -5.12 21.94
CA SER A 188 -18.50 -5.58 21.54
C SER A 188 -18.93 -6.69 22.50
N CYS A 189 -19.98 -6.41 23.29
CA CYS A 189 -20.70 -7.38 24.11
C CYS A 189 -21.31 -8.47 23.24
#